data_AF-A0A511MTK4-F1
#
_entry.id   AF-A0A511MTK4-F1
#
_cell.length_a   1.000
_cell.length_b   1.000
_cell.length_c   1.000
_cell.angle_alpha   90.00
_cell.angle_beta   90.00
_cell.angle_gamma   90.00
#
_symmetry.space_group_name_H-M   'P 1'
#
loop_
_entity.id
_entity.type
_entity.pdbx_description
1 polymer ?
#
loop_
_entity_poly.entity_id
_entity_poly.type
_entity_poly.pdbx_seq_one_letter_code
_entity_poly.pdbx_strand_id
1 'polypeptide(L)'
;MVTIERVGARTRRSVPIGTRDASCLVARVNDRAMKVLPGSGRVFKRSYRVVAEIDDRVMSLGPKSIDTCRFIDGRPGEIEKSFCEFTLRSDGSIDVEWETPTEIKVLGHTVEPPQPTEEDALIGFALAAAFGTGALSATSIVMGFVSAALPG
;
A
#
# COMPACT_ATOMS: atom_id res chain seq x y z
N MET A 1 1.85 16.27 -1.44
CA MET A 1 0.98 15.77 -0.35
C MET A 1 0.03 14.73 -0.89
N VAL A 2 -0.08 13.56 -0.28
CA VAL A 2 -1.07 12.52 -0.63
C VAL A 2 -2.11 12.45 0.46
N THR A 3 -3.39 12.46 0.11
CA THR A 3 -4.50 12.30 1.07
C THR A 3 -5.44 11.19 0.63
N ILE A 4 -5.96 10.43 1.61
CA ILE A 4 -7.02 9.43 1.42
C ILE A 4 -7.98 9.61 2.59
N GLU A 5 -9.21 9.99 2.28
CA GLU A 5 -10.22 10.36 3.26
C GLU A 5 -11.46 9.51 3.09
N ARG A 6 -12.08 9.18 4.23
CA ARG A 6 -13.41 8.56 4.25
C ARG A 6 -14.47 9.64 4.26
N VAL A 7 -15.40 9.56 3.33
CA VAL A 7 -16.63 10.34 3.31
C VAL A 7 -17.77 9.50 3.90
N GLY A 8 -18.60 10.12 4.76
CA GLY A 8 -19.73 9.45 5.40
C GLY A 8 -19.40 8.74 6.72
N ALA A 9 -20.18 7.71 7.08
CA ALA A 9 -20.07 7.00 8.36
C ALA A 9 -19.04 5.85 8.33
N ARG A 10 -18.53 5.45 9.50
CA ARG A 10 -17.57 4.35 9.61
C ARG A 10 -18.36 3.05 9.52
N THR A 11 -18.09 2.23 8.51
CA THR A 11 -18.85 1.00 8.25
C THR A 11 -18.09 -0.25 8.69
N ARG A 12 -16.77 -0.18 8.89
CA ARG A 12 -15.93 -1.31 9.32
C ARG A 12 -14.95 -0.90 10.41
N ARG A 13 -15.02 -1.55 11.58
CA ARG A 13 -14.09 -1.29 12.71
C ARG A 13 -12.70 -1.82 12.45
N SER A 14 -12.59 -2.99 11.81
CA SER A 14 -11.34 -3.67 11.46
C SER A 14 -10.73 -3.16 10.15
N VAL A 15 -10.85 -1.87 9.84
CA VAL A 15 -10.18 -1.24 8.70
C VAL A 15 -9.75 0.14 9.18
N PRO A 16 -8.47 0.55 9.10
CA PRO A 16 -8.02 1.80 9.72
C PRO A 16 -8.83 3.03 9.27
N ILE A 17 -8.94 3.25 7.95
CA ILE A 17 -9.77 4.32 7.36
C ILE A 17 -11.28 4.14 7.60
N GLY A 18 -11.70 2.93 7.96
CA GLY A 18 -13.05 2.64 8.44
C GLY A 18 -14.06 2.21 7.39
N THR A 19 -13.63 2.06 6.14
CA THR A 19 -14.45 1.56 5.04
C THR A 19 -13.56 0.84 4.02
N ARG A 20 -14.16 -0.06 3.23
CA ARG A 20 -13.58 -0.60 2.00
C ARG A 20 -14.47 -0.34 0.78
N ASP A 21 -15.50 0.48 0.97
CA ASP A 21 -16.36 0.95 -0.10
C ASP A 21 -15.67 2.11 -0.81
N ALA A 22 -15.30 1.90 -2.08
CA ALA A 22 -14.62 2.91 -2.89
C ALA A 22 -15.46 4.18 -3.07
N SER A 23 -16.79 4.08 -3.06
CA SER A 23 -17.67 5.26 -3.18
C SER A 23 -17.63 6.17 -1.95
N CYS A 24 -17.14 5.65 -0.82
CA CYS A 24 -16.94 6.41 0.41
C CYS A 24 -15.51 6.94 0.55
N LEU A 25 -14.70 6.92 -0.51
CA LEU A 25 -13.31 7.37 -0.47
C LEU A 25 -13.08 8.55 -1.41
N VAL A 26 -12.37 9.56 -0.91
CA VAL A 26 -11.81 10.64 -1.71
C VAL A 26 -10.31 10.62 -1.50
N ALA A 27 -9.55 10.56 -2.60
CA ALA A 27 -8.11 10.56 -2.53
C ALA A 27 -7.52 11.54 -3.54
N ARG A 28 -6.40 12.16 -3.16
CA ARG A 28 -5.69 13.14 -3.98
C ARG A 28 -4.19 13.00 -3.83
N VAL A 29 -3.49 13.37 -4.89
CA VAL A 29 -2.05 13.66 -4.86
C VAL A 29 -1.89 15.12 -5.29
N ASN A 30 -1.53 15.96 -4.33
CA ASN A 30 -1.65 17.41 -4.45
C ASN A 30 -3.09 17.77 -4.87
N ASP A 31 -3.26 18.43 -6.02
CA ASP A 31 -4.57 18.82 -6.55
C ASP A 31 -5.16 17.79 -7.53
N ARG A 32 -4.44 16.69 -7.83
CA ARG A 32 -4.90 15.66 -8.76
C ARG A 32 -5.74 14.61 -8.05
N ALA A 33 -6.86 14.26 -8.66
CA ALA A 33 -7.72 13.20 -8.14
C ALA A 33 -7.08 11.83 -8.35
N MET A 34 -7.07 11.01 -7.30
CA MET A 34 -6.63 9.62 -7.35
C MET A 34 -7.82 8.72 -7.02
N LYS A 35 -8.05 7.66 -7.81
CA LYS A 35 -9.03 6.64 -7.45
C LYS A 35 -8.38 5.62 -6.54
N VAL A 36 -9.09 5.22 -5.50
CA VAL A 36 -8.68 4.14 -4.59
C VAL A 36 -9.75 3.07 -4.61
N LEU A 37 -9.36 1.85 -4.98
CA LEU A 37 -10.24 0.71 -5.20
C LEU A 37 -9.85 -0.44 -4.26
N PRO A 38 -10.37 -0.46 -3.03
CA PRO A 38 -10.16 -1.57 -2.13
C PRO A 38 -10.90 -2.83 -2.61
N GLY A 39 -10.25 -3.99 -2.51
CA GLY A 39 -10.93 -5.28 -2.62
C GLY A 39 -11.94 -5.49 -1.49
N SER A 40 -12.77 -6.53 -1.59
CA SER A 40 -13.91 -6.73 -0.66
C SER A 40 -13.52 -7.01 0.80
N GLY A 41 -12.32 -7.55 1.05
CA GLY A 41 -11.79 -7.88 2.39
C GLY A 41 -12.65 -8.87 3.18
N ARG A 42 -13.18 -9.93 2.54
CA ARG A 42 -14.20 -10.81 3.14
C ARG A 42 -13.89 -12.31 3.19
N VAL A 43 -12.89 -12.81 2.47
CA VAL A 43 -12.72 -14.27 2.32
C VAL A 43 -11.26 -14.69 2.27
N PHE A 44 -10.54 -14.20 1.28
CA PHE A 44 -9.15 -14.61 1.04
C PHE A 44 -8.22 -13.43 1.24
N LYS A 45 -6.97 -13.70 1.56
CA LYS A 45 -5.90 -12.70 1.66
C LYS A 45 -5.88 -11.75 0.45
N ARG A 46 -5.97 -12.27 -0.78
CA ARG A 46 -6.08 -11.45 -2.01
C ARG A 46 -7.23 -10.43 -2.03
N SER A 47 -8.29 -10.65 -1.25
CA SER A 47 -9.42 -9.71 -1.16
C SER A 47 -9.11 -8.44 -0.38
N TYR A 48 -7.98 -8.39 0.33
CA TYR A 48 -7.52 -7.22 1.08
C TYR A 48 -6.71 -6.24 0.24
N ARG A 49 -6.38 -6.58 -1.01
CA ARG A 49 -5.67 -5.68 -1.94
C ARG A 49 -6.34 -4.32 -2.07
N VAL A 50 -5.56 -3.30 -2.40
CA VAL A 50 -6.01 -1.95 -2.69
C VAL A 50 -5.29 -1.50 -3.95
N VAL A 51 -6.05 -0.99 -4.92
CA VAL A 51 -5.50 -0.42 -6.15
C VAL A 51 -5.64 1.09 -6.09
N ALA A 52 -4.59 1.81 -6.48
CA ALA A 52 -4.60 3.25 -6.69
C ALA A 52 -4.41 3.55 -8.18
N GLU A 53 -5.23 4.44 -8.72
CA GLU A 53 -5.14 4.90 -10.11
C GLU A 53 -5.00 6.42 -10.14
N ILE A 54 -3.95 6.92 -10.79
CA ILE A 54 -3.67 8.35 -10.99
C ILE A 54 -2.93 8.54 -12.31
N ASP A 55 -3.35 9.52 -13.13
CA ASP A 55 -2.72 9.88 -14.40
C ASP A 55 -2.31 8.66 -15.26
N ASP A 56 -3.27 7.75 -15.48
CA ASP A 56 -3.12 6.49 -16.22
C ASP A 56 -2.14 5.46 -15.63
N ARG A 57 -1.54 5.74 -14.47
CA ARG A 57 -0.74 4.79 -13.70
C ARG A 57 -1.61 3.99 -12.74
N VAL A 58 -1.20 2.75 -12.53
CA VAL A 58 -1.83 1.83 -11.58
C VAL A 58 -0.78 1.37 -10.61
N MET A 59 -1.05 1.54 -9.32
CA MET A 59 -0.23 1.01 -8.24
C MET A 59 -1.09 0.13 -7.36
N SER A 60 -0.52 -0.94 -6.80
CA SER A 60 -1.28 -1.85 -5.95
C SER A 60 -0.57 -2.13 -4.64
N LEU A 61 -1.32 -2.07 -3.55
CA LEU A 61 -0.91 -2.56 -2.24
C LEU A 61 -1.65 -3.87 -1.97
N GLY A 62 -0.93 -4.96 -1.71
CA GLY A 62 -1.51 -6.27 -1.51
C GLY A 62 -0.83 -7.04 -0.38
N PRO A 63 -1.55 -7.87 0.38
CA PRO A 63 -0.93 -8.65 1.46
C PRO A 63 0.02 -9.72 0.91
N LYS A 64 1.26 -9.74 1.42
CA LYS A 64 2.26 -10.78 1.20
C LYS A 64 2.31 -11.81 2.31
N SER A 65 2.00 -11.44 3.56
CA SER A 65 1.86 -12.33 4.73
C SER A 65 0.71 -11.83 5.63
N ILE A 66 0.68 -12.23 6.89
CA ILE A 66 -0.29 -11.76 7.89
C ILE A 66 -0.02 -10.30 8.31
N ASP A 67 1.24 -9.91 8.35
CA ASP A 67 1.79 -8.65 8.84
C ASP A 67 2.45 -7.80 7.74
N THR A 68 2.70 -8.39 6.57
CA THR A 68 3.40 -7.75 5.46
C THR A 68 2.45 -7.49 4.29
N CYS A 69 2.51 -6.27 3.76
CA CYS A 69 1.96 -5.91 2.45
C CYS A 69 3.11 -5.61 1.48
N ARG A 70 2.89 -5.92 0.21
CA ARG A 70 3.74 -5.53 -0.91
C ARG A 70 3.11 -4.38 -1.68
N PHE A 71 3.92 -3.42 -2.07
CA PHE A 71 3.53 -2.30 -2.92
C PHE A 71 4.22 -2.42 -4.28
N ILE A 72 3.43 -2.36 -5.35
CA ILE A 72 3.91 -2.62 -6.72
C ILE A 72 3.50 -1.50 -7.69
N ASP A 73 4.36 -1.26 -8.69
CA ASP A 73 4.10 -0.40 -9.86
C ASP A 73 3.30 -1.14 -10.93
N GLY A 74 2.06 -1.50 -10.59
CA GLY A 74 1.21 -2.16 -11.56
C GLY A 74 -0.03 -2.78 -10.98
N ARG A 75 -0.58 -3.70 -11.77
CA ARG A 75 -1.80 -4.43 -11.41
C ARG A 75 -1.50 -5.54 -10.43
N PRO A 76 -2.47 -5.92 -9.58
CA PRO A 76 -2.27 -7.00 -8.61
C PRO A 76 -1.81 -8.30 -9.29
N GLY A 77 -0.64 -8.80 -8.91
CA GLY A 77 -0.05 -10.03 -9.45
C GLY A 77 1.22 -9.82 -10.27
N GLU A 78 1.51 -8.59 -10.71
CA GLU A 78 2.77 -8.19 -11.37
C GLU A 78 3.87 -8.02 -10.31
N ILE A 79 4.20 -9.11 -9.61
CA ILE A 79 5.07 -9.10 -8.42
C ILE A 79 6.51 -8.71 -8.73
N GLU A 80 6.94 -8.86 -9.97
CA GLU A 80 8.25 -8.42 -10.48
C GLU A 80 8.38 -6.90 -10.50
N LYS A 81 7.26 -6.17 -10.46
CA LYS A 81 7.22 -4.70 -10.38
C LYS A 81 7.12 -4.19 -8.94
N SER A 82 7.67 -4.96 -8.00
CA SER A 82 7.63 -4.62 -6.58
C SER A 82 8.54 -3.43 -6.30
N PHE A 83 8.01 -2.42 -5.64
CA PHE A 83 8.79 -1.31 -5.11
C PHE A 83 9.36 -1.68 -3.74
N CYS A 84 8.48 -2.09 -2.82
CA CYS A 84 8.81 -2.34 -1.44
C CYS A 84 7.76 -3.19 -0.73
N GLU A 85 8.12 -3.58 0.48
CA GLU A 85 7.25 -4.27 1.42
C GLU A 85 7.11 -3.46 2.70
N PHE A 86 5.89 -3.39 3.21
CA PHE A 86 5.54 -2.76 4.48
C PHE A 86 5.20 -3.85 5.50
N THR A 87 5.95 -3.91 6.59
CA THR A 87 5.81 -4.95 7.63
C THR A 87 5.43 -4.34 8.97
N LEU A 88 4.28 -4.74 9.52
CA LEU A 88 3.90 -4.38 10.90
C LEU A 88 4.80 -5.10 11.90
N ARG A 89 5.43 -4.35 12.79
CA ARG A 89 6.18 -4.90 13.92
C ARG A 89 5.31 -5.03 15.16
N SER A 90 5.76 -5.85 16.10
CA SER A 90 5.02 -6.15 17.34
C SER A 90 4.82 -4.93 18.24
N ASP A 91 5.66 -3.91 18.11
CA ASP A 91 5.55 -2.62 18.80
C ASP A 91 4.61 -1.62 18.10
N GLY A 92 4.01 -2.02 16.97
CA GLY A 92 3.11 -1.19 16.17
C GLY A 92 3.81 -0.29 15.15
N SER A 93 5.16 -0.32 15.06
CA SER A 93 5.90 0.36 14.01
C SER A 93 5.75 -0.35 12.66
N ILE A 94 6.06 0.36 11.57
CA ILE A 94 6.07 -0.17 10.20
C ILE A 94 7.48 -0.08 9.67
N ASP A 95 8.04 -1.25 9.32
CA ASP A 95 9.29 -1.33 8.57
C ASP A 95 8.99 -1.30 7.08
N VAL A 96 9.86 -0.62 6.34
CA VAL A 96 9.84 -0.57 4.88
C VAL A 96 11.10 -1.21 4.34
N GLU A 97 10.94 -2.27 3.55
CA GLU A 97 12.03 -2.93 2.85
C GLU A 97 11.88 -2.68 1.35
N TRP A 98 12.81 -1.94 0.78
CA TRP A 98 12.85 -1.67 -0.66
C TRP A 98 13.43 -2.86 -1.41
N GLU A 99 12.80 -3.20 -2.53
CA GLU A 99 13.24 -4.32 -3.34
C GLU A 99 14.60 -3.99 -3.97
N THR A 100 15.46 -5.01 -4.03
CA THR A 100 16.78 -4.92 -4.64
C THR A 100 16.90 -5.91 -5.80
N PRO A 101 17.81 -5.65 -6.75
CA PRO A 101 17.99 -6.54 -7.89
C PRO A 101 18.21 -7.99 -7.44
N THR A 102 17.35 -8.88 -7.90
CA THR A 102 17.35 -10.28 -7.45
C THR A 102 17.65 -11.21 -8.62
N GLU A 103 18.74 -11.95 -8.50
CA GLU A 103 19.12 -12.97 -9.49
C GLU A 103 18.33 -14.27 -9.24
N ILE A 104 17.51 -14.66 -10.22
CA ILE A 104 16.81 -15.95 -10.21
C ILE A 104 17.73 -16.97 -10.87
N LYS A 105 18.58 -17.61 -10.05
CA LYS A 105 19.60 -18.58 -10.50
C LYS A 105 19.06 -19.68 -11.42
N VAL A 106 17.83 -20.14 -11.19
CA VAL A 106 17.20 -21.21 -11.97
C VAL A 106 16.81 -20.76 -13.39
N LEU A 107 16.64 -19.45 -13.59
CA LEU A 107 16.25 -18.84 -14.88
C LEU A 107 17.40 -18.06 -15.54
N GLY A 108 18.54 -17.89 -14.87
CA GLY A 108 19.65 -17.07 -15.35
C GLY A 108 19.26 -15.61 -15.63
N HIS A 109 18.25 -15.12 -14.92
CA HIS A 109 17.62 -13.82 -15.16
C HIS A 109 17.63 -12.99 -13.88
N THR A 110 18.05 -11.72 -13.99
CA THR A 110 17.97 -10.75 -12.91
C THR A 110 16.69 -9.95 -13.04
N VAL A 111 15.88 -9.94 -11.99
CA VAL A 111 14.72 -9.05 -11.90
C VAL A 111 15.19 -7.74 -11.27
N GLU A 112 15.16 -6.68 -12.06
CA GLU A 112 15.42 -5.31 -11.65
C GLU A 112 14.11 -4.66 -11.19
N PRO A 113 13.98 -4.25 -9.92
CA PRO A 113 12.78 -3.58 -9.46
C PRO A 113 12.65 -2.18 -10.08
N PRO A 114 11.43 -1.69 -10.31
CA PRO A 114 11.21 -0.33 -10.76
C PRO A 114 11.73 0.67 -9.71
N GLN A 115 12.30 1.79 -10.18
CA GLN A 115 12.74 2.86 -9.29
C GLN A 115 11.55 3.75 -8.92
N PRO A 116 11.18 3.84 -7.63
CA PRO A 116 10.04 4.65 -7.19
C PRO A 116 10.38 6.14 -7.29
N THR A 117 9.41 6.93 -7.75
CA THR A 117 9.44 8.38 -7.53
C THR A 117 9.06 8.72 -6.09
N GLU A 118 9.32 9.96 -5.66
CA GLU A 118 8.85 10.46 -4.36
C GLU A 118 7.32 10.33 -4.21
N GLU A 119 6.60 10.57 -5.30
CA GLU A 119 5.15 10.43 -5.35
C GLU A 119 4.70 8.98 -5.13
N ASP A 120 5.37 8.02 -5.77
CA ASP A 120 5.07 6.59 -5.62
C ASP A 120 5.24 6.17 -4.16
N ALA A 121 6.34 6.59 -3.53
CA ALA A 121 6.60 6.32 -2.12
C ALA A 121 5.48 6.87 -1.24
N LEU A 122 5.11 8.16 -1.42
CA LEU A 122 4.04 8.80 -0.65
C LEU A 122 2.68 8.12 -0.85
N ILE A 123 2.36 7.65 -2.05
CA ILE A 123 1.15 6.88 -2.32
C ILE A 123 1.18 5.54 -1.57
N GLY A 124 2.30 4.81 -1.62
CA GLY A 124 2.48 3.56 -0.88
C GLY A 124 2.26 3.74 0.61
N PHE A 125 2.87 4.76 1.22
CA PHE A 125 2.69 5.10 2.62
C PHE A 125 1.25 5.48 2.97
N ALA A 126 0.60 6.31 2.15
CA ALA A 126 -0.78 6.72 2.37
C ALA A 126 -1.75 5.52 2.30
N LEU A 127 -1.54 4.59 1.35
CA LEU A 127 -2.33 3.36 1.24
C LEU A 127 -2.12 2.46 2.46
N ALA A 128 -0.87 2.25 2.89
CA ALA A 128 -0.53 1.44 4.05
C ALA A 128 -1.14 2.03 5.33
N ALA A 129 -1.10 3.35 5.52
CA ALA A 129 -1.72 4.02 6.65
C ALA A 129 -3.27 3.92 6.61
N ALA A 130 -3.88 4.09 5.43
CA ALA A 130 -5.34 4.05 5.29
C ALA A 130 -5.92 2.64 5.47
N PHE A 131 -5.25 1.61 4.97
CA PHE A 131 -5.81 0.24 4.93
C PHE A 131 -5.11 -0.75 5.86
N GLY A 132 -3.98 -0.37 6.45
CA GLY A 132 -3.13 -1.22 7.26
C GLY A 132 -2.16 -2.05 6.42
N THR A 133 -1.20 -2.68 7.10
CA THR A 133 -0.29 -3.68 6.54
C THR A 133 -0.79 -5.07 6.91
N GLY A 134 -0.73 -6.01 5.96
CA GLY A 134 -1.18 -7.39 6.13
C GLY A 134 -2.70 -7.64 6.09
N ALA A 135 -3.10 -8.79 6.62
CA ALA A 135 -4.51 -9.23 6.71
C ALA A 135 -5.14 -8.92 8.08
N LEU A 136 -4.32 -8.53 9.07
CA LEU A 136 -4.75 -8.08 10.38
C LEU A 136 -4.83 -6.55 10.36
N SER A 137 -6.04 -6.02 10.50
CA SER A 137 -6.21 -4.57 10.62
C SER A 137 -5.58 -4.07 11.92
N ALA A 138 -4.44 -3.41 11.82
CA ALA A 138 -3.86 -2.65 12.91
C ALA A 138 -4.75 -1.44 13.23
N THR A 139 -5.47 -1.48 14.35
CA THR A 139 -6.20 -0.31 14.90
C THR A 139 -5.29 0.73 15.57
N SER A 140 -3.97 0.64 15.38
CA SER A 140 -2.99 1.41 16.17
C SER A 140 -1.92 2.13 15.33
N ILE A 141 -2.24 2.62 14.13
CA ILE A 141 -1.34 3.58 13.45
C ILE A 141 -1.71 4.98 13.94
N VAL A 142 -1.10 5.39 15.05
CA VAL A 142 -1.08 6.80 15.50
C VAL A 142 0.14 7.47 14.89
N MET A 143 -0.07 8.67 14.35
CA MET A 143 0.90 9.64 13.81
C MET A 143 2.36 9.44 14.26
N GLY A 144 3.18 8.90 13.36
CA GLY A 144 4.64 8.86 13.48
C GLY A 144 5.38 9.10 12.16
N PHE A 145 4.71 9.54 11.10
CA PHE A 145 5.27 9.60 9.74
C PHE A 145 6.18 10.79 9.44
N VAL A 146 6.49 11.65 10.42
CA VAL A 146 7.25 12.89 10.15
C VAL A 146 8.76 12.69 10.08
N SER A 147 9.34 11.57 10.54
CA SER A 147 10.81 11.48 10.69
C SER A 147 11.57 10.52 9.78
N ALA A 148 10.92 9.65 9.00
CA ALA A 148 11.62 8.56 8.31
C ALA A 148 11.76 8.71 6.78
N ALA A 149 11.14 9.71 6.17
CA ALA A 149 11.08 9.85 4.71
C ALA A 149 12.10 10.87 4.17
N LEU A 150 13.38 10.70 4.50
CA LEU A 150 14.48 11.26 3.72
C LEU A 150 15.61 10.23 3.69
N PRO A 151 15.97 9.68 2.52
CA PRO A 151 17.26 9.03 2.35
C PRO A 151 18.37 10.07 2.58
N GLY A 152 19.38 9.71 3.38
CA GLY A 152 20.67 10.40 3.35
C GLY A 152 21.50 9.96 2.14
#